data_AF-A0A9P5P2X7-F1
#
_entry.id   AF-A0A9P5P2X7-F1
#
_cell.length_a   1.000
_cell.length_b   1.000
_cell.length_c   1.000
_cell.angle_alpha   90.00
_cell.angle_beta   90.00
_cell.angle_gamma   90.00
#
_symmetry.space_group_name_H-M   'P 1'
#
loop_
_entity.id
_entity.type
_entity.pdbx_description
1 polymer ?
#
loop_
_entity_poly.entity_id
_entity_poly.type
_entity_poly.pdbx_seq_one_letter_code
_entity_poly.pdbx_strand_id
1 'polypeptide(L)'
;MLMPCFPFPQFQFTNAFCPSKSKMPHSSPLPDFYYFCFAAYEPFLTIIGFLGALADPLNAHNSQAPWSNALPYKTLPVATLVTILQLAHVCALLGCVNLFVLTAVRKHLSHNPALQEKMIFSLLMPLLIGDLFHMWLTFWALGGHRWDFQSWSPMLWTTIILGFTLMIPRICWHLGIGRYVDSRNGSFRGDSVSKSKELFQG
;
A
#
# COMPACT_ATOMS: atom_id res chain seq x y z
N MET A 1 44.24 -15.71 73.40
CA MET A 1 42.92 -15.04 73.40
C MET A 1 42.88 -14.08 72.22
N LEU A 2 42.51 -14.56 71.03
CA LEU A 2 42.23 -13.78 69.82
C LEU A 2 41.20 -14.59 69.01
N MET A 3 40.09 -13.95 68.64
CA MET A 3 38.93 -14.54 67.97
C MET A 3 39.17 -14.74 66.46
N PRO A 4 38.51 -15.73 65.81
CA PRO A 4 38.46 -15.83 64.37
C PRO A 4 37.32 -15.00 63.76
N CYS A 5 37.61 -14.47 62.58
CA CYS A 5 36.75 -13.67 61.71
C CYS A 5 35.79 -14.58 60.92
N PHE A 6 34.49 -14.31 60.93
CA PHE A 6 33.48 -14.95 60.06
C PHE A 6 33.09 -13.98 58.92
N PRO A 7 33.06 -14.42 57.64
CA PRO A 7 32.55 -13.59 56.55
C PRO A 7 31.02 -13.74 56.39
N PHE A 8 30.37 -12.61 56.11
CA PHE A 8 28.96 -12.49 55.72
C PHE A 8 28.69 -13.08 54.31
N PRO A 9 27.50 -13.65 54.05
CA PRO A 9 27.12 -14.06 52.70
C PRO A 9 26.67 -12.86 51.84
N GLN A 10 27.22 -12.75 50.63
CA GLN A 10 26.71 -11.82 49.61
C GLN A 10 25.45 -12.39 48.95
N PHE A 11 24.35 -11.67 49.10
CA PHE A 11 23.14 -11.82 48.29
C PHE A 11 23.43 -11.33 46.86
N GLN A 12 23.54 -12.25 45.90
CA GLN A 12 23.52 -11.90 44.48
C GLN A 12 22.08 -11.72 44.01
N PHE A 13 21.70 -10.47 43.75
CA PHE A 13 20.47 -10.15 43.03
C PHE A 13 20.57 -10.65 41.57
N THR A 14 19.68 -11.56 41.21
CA THR A 14 19.42 -11.98 39.84
C THR A 14 18.80 -10.81 39.07
N ASN A 15 19.63 -10.08 38.32
CA ASN A 15 19.14 -9.14 37.32
C ASN A 15 18.68 -9.92 36.08
N ALA A 16 17.48 -10.49 36.14
CA ALA A 16 16.75 -10.92 34.96
C ALA A 16 16.30 -9.66 34.19
N PHE A 17 17.22 -9.08 33.42
CA PHE A 17 16.91 -8.03 32.47
C PHE A 17 16.07 -8.64 31.34
N CYS A 18 14.74 -8.54 31.47
CA CYS A 18 13.82 -8.86 30.38
C CYS A 18 14.09 -7.82 29.27
N PRO A 19 14.63 -8.21 28.10
CA PRO A 19 14.83 -7.25 27.04
C PRO A 19 13.46 -6.71 26.63
N SER A 20 13.34 -5.39 26.72
CA SER A 20 12.35 -4.56 26.04
C SER A 20 11.86 -5.25 24.77
N LYS A 21 10.54 -5.31 24.56
CA LYS A 21 9.90 -5.67 23.29
C LYS A 21 10.52 -4.78 22.20
N SER A 22 11.62 -5.23 21.62
CA SER A 22 12.11 -4.73 20.35
C SER A 22 10.91 -4.82 19.41
N LYS A 23 10.55 -3.69 18.80
CA LYS A 23 9.60 -3.72 17.68
C LYS A 23 10.17 -4.73 16.71
N MET A 24 9.60 -5.93 16.66
CA MET A 24 10.13 -6.96 15.78
C MET A 24 10.16 -6.35 14.38
N PRO A 25 11.33 -6.35 13.71
CA PRO A 25 11.40 -5.85 12.35
C PRO A 25 10.34 -6.60 11.55
N HIS A 26 9.55 -5.86 10.77
CA HIS A 26 8.55 -6.47 9.91
C HIS A 26 9.20 -7.63 9.16
N SER A 27 8.62 -8.83 9.29
CA SER A 27 9.21 -10.06 8.77
C SER A 27 8.93 -10.28 7.29
N SER A 28 8.04 -9.47 6.69
CA SER A 28 7.63 -9.61 5.30
C SER A 28 7.71 -8.28 4.53
N PRO A 29 8.09 -8.33 3.23
CA PRO A 29 7.93 -7.23 2.28
C PRO A 29 6.48 -6.79 2.07
N LEU A 30 5.49 -7.65 2.39
CA LEU A 30 4.07 -7.32 2.32
C LEU A 30 3.35 -7.51 3.67
N PRO A 31 3.58 -6.59 4.63
CA PRO A 31 2.83 -6.55 5.89
C PRO A 31 1.31 -6.44 5.68
N ASP A 32 0.56 -6.78 6.71
CA ASP A 32 -0.92 -6.82 6.68
C ASP A 32 -1.57 -5.53 6.24
N PHE A 33 -1.03 -4.39 6.67
CA PHE A 33 -1.52 -3.08 6.26
C PHE A 33 -1.45 -2.90 4.73
N TYR A 34 -0.28 -3.11 4.14
CA TYR A 34 -0.10 -2.96 2.68
C TYR A 34 -0.87 -4.03 1.89
N TYR A 35 -0.95 -5.24 2.43
CA TYR A 35 -1.78 -6.29 1.86
C TYR A 35 -3.26 -5.87 1.83
N PHE A 36 -3.79 -5.34 2.93
CA PHE A 36 -5.16 -4.86 2.99
C PHE A 36 -5.40 -3.71 1.99
N CYS A 37 -4.51 -2.71 1.95
CA CYS A 37 -4.64 -1.57 1.03
C CYS A 37 -4.71 -2.01 -0.44
N PHE A 38 -3.78 -2.85 -0.89
CA PHE A 38 -3.63 -3.15 -2.32
C PHE A 38 -4.35 -4.43 -2.77
N ALA A 39 -4.53 -5.40 -1.88
CA ALA A 39 -5.17 -6.68 -2.21
C ALA A 39 -6.63 -6.76 -1.76
N ALA A 40 -7.16 -5.82 -0.97
CA ALA A 40 -8.57 -5.82 -0.59
C ALA A 40 -9.25 -4.48 -0.88
N TYR A 41 -8.76 -3.39 -0.30
CA TYR A 41 -9.38 -2.06 -0.43
C TYR A 41 -9.38 -1.55 -1.88
N GLU A 42 -8.24 -1.59 -2.56
CA GLU A 42 -8.14 -1.18 -3.97
C GLU A 42 -9.03 -1.99 -4.94
N PRO A 43 -8.99 -3.34 -4.95
CA PRO A 43 -9.91 -4.14 -5.76
C PRO A 43 -11.38 -3.84 -5.46
N PHE A 44 -11.72 -3.66 -4.18
CA PHE A 44 -13.07 -3.31 -3.80
C PHE A 44 -13.51 -1.97 -4.41
N LEU A 45 -12.69 -0.92 -4.28
CA LEU A 45 -13.00 0.40 -4.85
C LEU A 45 -13.16 0.37 -6.37
N THR A 46 -12.25 -0.30 -7.05
CA THR A 46 -12.27 -0.37 -8.52
C THR A 46 -13.45 -1.18 -9.06
N ILE A 47 -13.83 -2.28 -8.39
CA ILE A 47 -15.03 -3.06 -8.72
C ILE A 47 -16.30 -2.25 -8.45
N ILE A 48 -16.40 -1.57 -7.31
CA ILE A 48 -17.56 -0.71 -7.01
C ILE A 48 -17.67 0.44 -8.01
N GLY A 49 -16.55 1.07 -8.38
CA GLY A 49 -16.51 2.10 -9.43
C GLY A 49 -17.02 1.58 -10.77
N PHE A 50 -16.62 0.37 -11.16
CA PHE A 50 -17.13 -0.29 -12.36
C PHE A 50 -18.63 -0.59 -12.30
N LEU A 51 -19.10 -1.16 -11.21
CA LEU A 51 -20.54 -1.43 -11.02
C LEU A 51 -21.36 -0.13 -11.04
N GLY A 52 -20.83 0.96 -10.46
CA GLY A 52 -21.46 2.28 -10.51
C GLY A 52 -21.56 2.83 -11.94
N ALA A 53 -20.48 2.71 -12.73
CA ALA A 53 -20.48 3.13 -14.13
C ALA A 53 -21.39 2.28 -15.02
N LEU A 54 -21.56 0.98 -14.72
CA LEU A 54 -22.53 0.12 -15.40
C LEU A 54 -23.98 0.50 -15.06
N ALA A 55 -24.24 0.83 -13.80
CA ALA A 55 -25.59 1.16 -13.32
C ALA A 55 -26.07 2.51 -13.86
N ASP A 56 -25.21 3.53 -13.87
CA ASP A 56 -25.53 4.86 -14.39
C ASP A 56 -24.33 5.49 -15.11
N PRO A 57 -24.07 5.11 -16.38
CA PRO A 57 -22.96 5.66 -17.15
C PRO A 57 -23.14 7.15 -17.44
N LEU A 58 -24.38 7.65 -17.52
CA LEU A 58 -24.66 9.06 -17.78
C LEU A 58 -24.21 9.94 -16.60
N ASN A 59 -24.58 9.56 -15.38
CA ASN A 59 -24.14 10.27 -14.20
C ASN A 59 -22.64 10.09 -13.95
N ALA A 60 -22.10 8.89 -14.20
CA ALA A 60 -20.67 8.64 -14.12
C ALA A 60 -19.87 9.56 -15.05
N HIS A 61 -20.36 9.82 -16.28
CA HIS A 61 -19.80 10.82 -17.19
C HIS A 61 -19.94 12.24 -16.64
N ASN A 62 -21.18 12.65 -16.38
CA ASN A 62 -21.50 14.05 -16.12
C ASN A 62 -20.92 14.54 -14.80
N SER A 63 -20.59 13.63 -13.89
CA SER A 63 -19.99 13.96 -12.61
C SER A 63 -18.46 14.03 -12.64
N GLN A 64 -17.78 13.78 -13.76
CA GLN A 64 -16.29 13.79 -13.79
C GLN A 64 -15.69 15.19 -13.59
N ALA A 65 -16.40 16.26 -13.95
CA ALA A 65 -15.92 17.63 -13.82
C ALA A 65 -17.09 18.62 -13.57
N PRO A 66 -16.82 19.81 -13.01
CA PRO A 66 -17.80 20.87 -12.91
C PRO A 66 -18.24 21.37 -14.29
N TRP A 67 -19.53 21.69 -14.43
CA TRP A 67 -20.09 22.28 -15.64
C TRP A 67 -20.05 23.81 -15.51
N SER A 68 -19.32 24.49 -16.39
CA SER A 68 -19.22 25.95 -16.39
C SER A 68 -20.13 26.61 -17.43
N ASN A 69 -19.96 26.24 -18.70
CA ASN A 69 -20.64 26.90 -19.83
C ASN A 69 -21.51 25.94 -20.67
N ALA A 70 -21.44 24.63 -20.40
CA ALA A 70 -22.22 23.61 -21.09
C ALA A 70 -23.24 22.99 -20.13
N LEU A 71 -24.39 22.59 -20.65
CA LEU A 71 -25.36 21.82 -19.88
C LEU A 71 -24.95 20.34 -19.85
N PRO A 72 -25.21 19.63 -18.73
CA PRO A 72 -25.01 18.19 -18.66
C PRO A 72 -25.71 17.45 -19.79
N TYR A 73 -25.09 16.39 -20.30
CA TYR A 73 -25.74 15.55 -21.31
C TYR A 73 -27.00 14.89 -20.72
N LYS A 74 -28.05 14.79 -21.54
CA LYS A 74 -29.24 13.97 -21.24
C LYS A 74 -29.11 12.54 -21.79
N THR A 75 -28.25 12.36 -22.79
CA THR A 75 -27.97 11.08 -23.42
C THR A 75 -26.53 11.12 -23.91
N LEU A 76 -25.76 10.07 -23.61
CA LEU A 76 -24.37 9.99 -24.04
C LEU A 76 -24.28 9.60 -25.52
N PRO A 77 -23.42 10.26 -26.30
CA PRO A 77 -22.97 9.72 -27.58
C PRO A 77 -22.41 8.30 -27.39
N VAL A 78 -22.64 7.42 -28.36
CA VAL A 78 -22.24 6.00 -28.27
C VAL A 78 -20.73 5.86 -28.00
N ALA A 79 -19.90 6.67 -28.63
CA ALA A 79 -18.45 6.68 -28.39
C ALA A 79 -18.12 6.96 -26.91
N THR A 80 -18.72 8.00 -26.33
CA THR A 80 -18.54 8.37 -24.92
C THR A 80 -19.01 7.26 -23.98
N LEU A 81 -20.16 6.64 -24.26
CA LEU A 81 -20.68 5.52 -23.48
C LEU A 81 -19.68 4.35 -23.46
N VAL A 82 -19.20 3.94 -24.64
CA VAL A 82 -18.23 2.85 -24.76
C VAL A 82 -16.94 3.19 -24.02
N THR A 83 -16.41 4.40 -24.17
CA THR A 83 -15.18 4.82 -23.50
C THR A 83 -15.29 4.78 -21.98
N ILE A 84 -16.41 5.23 -21.39
CA ILE A 84 -16.59 5.20 -19.94
C ILE A 84 -16.68 3.78 -19.40
N LEU A 85 -17.45 2.92 -20.07
CA LEU A 85 -17.61 1.54 -19.63
C LEU A 85 -16.29 0.77 -19.76
N GLN A 86 -15.53 0.99 -20.84
CA GLN A 86 -14.21 0.39 -21.02
C GLN A 86 -13.20 0.91 -19.99
N LEU A 87 -13.20 2.21 -19.69
CA LEU A 87 -12.36 2.81 -18.66
C LEU A 87 -12.66 2.20 -17.29
N ALA A 88 -13.93 2.12 -16.92
CA ALA A 88 -14.34 1.57 -15.64
C ALA A 88 -14.01 0.07 -15.54
N HIS A 89 -14.19 -0.68 -16.63
CA HIS A 89 -13.83 -2.10 -16.71
C HIS A 89 -12.33 -2.32 -16.54
N VAL A 90 -11.47 -1.55 -17.21
CA VAL A 90 -10.01 -1.73 -17.07
C VAL A 90 -9.53 -1.39 -15.65
N CYS A 91 -10.15 -0.41 -14.98
CA CYS A 91 -9.85 -0.12 -13.58
C CYS A 91 -10.18 -1.32 -12.67
N ALA A 92 -11.37 -1.92 -12.81
CA ALA A 92 -11.75 -3.12 -12.06
C ALA A 92 -10.83 -4.31 -12.36
N LEU A 93 -10.44 -4.49 -13.62
CA LEU A 93 -9.51 -5.54 -14.02
C LEU A 93 -8.14 -5.38 -13.32
N LEU A 94 -7.58 -4.16 -13.29
CA LEU A 94 -6.32 -3.89 -12.57
C LEU A 94 -6.44 -4.18 -11.07
N GLY A 95 -7.56 -3.81 -10.44
CA GLY A 95 -7.86 -4.18 -9.06
C GLY A 95 -7.87 -5.69 -8.84
N CYS A 96 -8.54 -6.45 -9.71
CA CYS A 96 -8.54 -7.92 -9.67
C CYS A 96 -7.13 -8.50 -9.83
N VAL A 97 -6.33 -7.97 -10.75
CA VAL A 97 -4.93 -8.38 -10.92
C VAL A 97 -4.15 -8.17 -9.62
N ASN A 98 -4.31 -7.03 -8.95
CA ASN A 98 -3.66 -6.78 -7.66
C ASN A 98 -4.09 -7.78 -6.59
N LEU A 99 -5.39 -8.05 -6.43
CA LEU A 99 -5.90 -9.05 -5.50
C LEU A 99 -5.24 -10.41 -5.75
N PHE A 100 -5.30 -10.94 -6.97
CA PHE A 100 -4.81 -12.28 -7.26
C PHE A 100 -3.30 -12.40 -7.17
N VAL A 101 -2.55 -11.45 -7.75
CA VAL A 101 -1.08 -11.50 -7.75
C VAL A 101 -0.53 -11.31 -6.35
N LEU A 102 -1.02 -10.33 -5.58
CA LEU A 102 -0.52 -10.11 -4.21
C LEU A 102 -0.90 -11.27 -3.28
N THR A 103 -2.08 -11.86 -3.44
CA THR A 103 -2.47 -13.07 -2.70
C THR A 103 -1.54 -14.24 -3.02
N ALA A 104 -1.25 -14.47 -4.30
CA ALA A 104 -0.35 -15.53 -4.73
C ALA A 104 1.08 -15.31 -4.20
N VAL A 105 1.62 -14.10 -4.35
CA VAL A 105 2.96 -13.74 -3.86
C VAL A 105 3.06 -13.90 -2.35
N ARG A 106 2.06 -13.46 -1.58
CA ARG A 106 2.05 -13.59 -0.13
C ARG A 106 1.98 -15.05 0.33
N LYS A 107 1.17 -15.87 -0.35
CA LYS A 107 0.98 -17.28 0.00
C LYS A 107 2.16 -18.17 -0.39
N HIS A 108 2.76 -17.95 -1.55
CA HIS A 108 3.73 -18.87 -2.15
C HIS A 108 5.19 -18.41 -2.03
N LEU A 109 5.46 -17.12 -1.78
CA LEU A 109 6.81 -16.57 -1.71
C LEU A 109 7.21 -16.08 -0.30
N SER A 110 6.44 -16.43 0.73
CA SER A 110 6.73 -16.07 2.13
C SER A 110 8.12 -16.55 2.61
N HIS A 111 8.62 -17.65 2.04
CA HIS A 111 9.93 -18.21 2.36
C HIS A 111 11.09 -17.50 1.64
N ASN A 112 10.82 -16.71 0.60
CA ASN A 112 11.83 -16.01 -0.19
C ASN A 112 11.49 -14.51 -0.28
N PRO A 113 11.80 -13.72 0.77
CA PRO A 113 11.42 -12.31 0.86
C PRO A 113 12.04 -11.44 -0.23
N ALA A 114 13.26 -11.74 -0.69
CA ALA A 114 13.90 -11.02 -1.79
C ALA A 114 13.10 -11.14 -3.09
N LEU A 115 12.69 -12.35 -3.44
CA LEU A 115 11.84 -12.59 -4.62
C LEU A 115 10.44 -12.01 -4.44
N GLN A 116 9.88 -12.13 -3.24
CA GLN A 116 8.58 -11.55 -2.88
C GLN A 116 8.58 -10.02 -3.11
N GLU A 117 9.61 -9.32 -2.59
CA GLU A 117 9.77 -7.88 -2.76
C GLU A 117 9.88 -7.48 -4.24
N LYS A 118 10.68 -8.20 -5.03
CA LYS A 118 10.87 -7.91 -6.46
C LYS A 118 9.58 -8.05 -7.26
N MET A 119 8.77 -9.07 -6.96
CA MET A 119 7.45 -9.25 -7.61
C MET A 119 6.48 -8.12 -7.25
N ILE A 120 6.41 -7.77 -5.96
CA ILE A 120 5.53 -6.67 -5.50
C ILE A 120 6.00 -5.33 -6.10
N PHE A 121 7.31 -5.09 -6.15
CA PHE A 121 7.86 -3.89 -6.79
C PHE A 121 7.46 -3.80 -8.26
N SER A 122 7.61 -4.91 -8.99
CA SER A 122 7.27 -4.98 -10.42
C SER A 122 5.78 -4.74 -10.68
N LEU A 123 4.92 -5.13 -9.73
CA LEU A 123 3.50 -4.86 -9.77
C LEU A 123 3.19 -3.41 -9.40
N LEU A 124 3.64 -2.94 -8.23
CA LEU A 124 3.25 -1.64 -7.66
C LEU A 124 3.88 -0.43 -8.35
N MET A 125 5.04 -0.57 -8.99
CA MET A 125 5.71 0.55 -9.67
C MET A 125 4.89 1.13 -10.83
N PRO A 126 4.40 0.35 -11.81
CA PRO A 126 3.54 0.91 -12.87
C PRO A 126 2.23 1.48 -12.32
N LEU A 127 1.67 0.91 -11.25
CA LEU A 127 0.46 1.47 -10.61
C LEU A 127 0.76 2.83 -9.95
N LEU A 128 1.89 2.98 -9.27
CA LEU A 128 2.30 4.27 -8.69
C LEU A 128 2.50 5.32 -9.79
N ILE A 129 3.12 4.96 -10.90
CA ILE A 129 3.23 5.84 -12.08
C ILE A 129 1.82 6.21 -12.56
N GLY A 130 0.92 5.24 -12.67
CA GLY A 130 -0.48 5.44 -13.02
C GLY A 130 -1.19 6.43 -12.10
N ASP A 131 -1.05 6.29 -10.77
CA ASP A 131 -1.64 7.17 -9.78
C ASP A 131 -1.14 8.63 -9.96
N LEU A 132 0.16 8.82 -10.17
CA LEU A 132 0.75 10.15 -10.39
C LEU A 132 0.24 10.80 -11.67
N PHE A 133 0.21 10.04 -12.77
CA PHE A 133 -0.33 10.55 -14.04
C PHE A 133 -1.83 10.80 -13.96
N HIS A 134 -2.59 9.93 -13.29
CA HIS A 134 -4.02 10.10 -13.09
C HIS A 134 -4.32 11.41 -12.36
N MET A 135 -3.62 11.67 -11.25
CA MET A 135 -3.76 12.92 -10.50
C MET A 135 -3.33 14.15 -11.31
N TRP A 136 -2.17 14.08 -11.97
CA TRP A 136 -1.67 15.18 -12.78
C TRP A 136 -2.61 15.52 -13.94
N LEU A 137 -3.03 14.53 -14.72
CA LEU A 137 -3.93 14.72 -15.86
C LEU A 137 -5.30 15.21 -15.42
N THR A 138 -5.82 14.74 -14.28
CA THR A 138 -7.09 15.23 -13.72
C THR A 138 -7.01 16.72 -13.41
N PHE A 139 -5.97 17.17 -12.70
CA PHE A 139 -5.80 18.60 -12.40
C PHE A 139 -5.51 19.45 -13.63
N TRP A 140 -4.78 18.91 -14.60
CA TRP A 140 -4.54 19.59 -15.87
C TRP A 140 -5.84 19.77 -16.66
N ALA A 141 -6.66 18.71 -16.76
CA ALA A 141 -7.93 18.71 -17.48
C ALA A 141 -8.98 19.61 -16.83
N LEU A 142 -9.00 19.74 -15.51
CA LEU A 142 -9.88 20.69 -14.80
C LEU A 142 -9.57 22.16 -15.09
N GLY A 143 -8.37 22.47 -15.61
CA GLY A 143 -8.01 23.83 -16.02
C GLY A 143 -8.14 24.84 -14.86
N GLY A 144 -8.99 25.86 -15.05
CA GLY A 144 -9.25 26.88 -14.04
C GLY A 144 -10.04 26.38 -12.81
N HIS A 145 -10.80 25.29 -12.94
CA HIS A 145 -11.62 24.74 -11.86
C HIS A 145 -10.84 23.84 -10.88
N ARG A 146 -9.55 23.59 -11.14
CA ARG A 146 -8.70 22.73 -10.30
C ARG A 146 -8.50 23.23 -8.87
N TRP A 147 -8.83 24.48 -8.59
CA TRP A 147 -8.74 25.09 -7.25
C TRP A 147 -10.09 25.57 -6.72
N ASP A 148 -11.17 25.38 -7.49
CA ASP A 148 -12.53 25.73 -7.09
C ASP A 148 -13.22 24.53 -6.43
N PHE A 149 -12.73 24.21 -5.22
CA PHE A 149 -13.14 23.03 -4.46
C PHE A 149 -14.65 22.98 -4.15
N GLN A 150 -15.31 24.14 -4.09
CA GLN A 150 -16.76 24.20 -3.81
C GLN A 150 -17.60 23.76 -5.01
N SER A 151 -17.08 23.93 -6.24
CA SER A 151 -17.75 23.51 -7.47
C SER A 151 -17.61 22.03 -7.78
N TRP A 152 -16.74 21.31 -7.06
CA TRP A 152 -16.43 19.92 -7.34
C TRP A 152 -17.61 19.01 -7.02
N SER A 153 -17.91 18.12 -7.97
CA SER A 153 -18.92 17.09 -7.77
C SER A 153 -18.47 16.09 -6.68
N PRO A 154 -19.40 15.36 -6.06
CA PRO A 154 -19.07 14.26 -5.15
C PRO A 154 -18.17 13.20 -5.79
N MET A 155 -18.34 12.94 -7.09
CA MET A 155 -17.52 11.99 -7.85
C MET A 155 -16.07 12.49 -7.99
N LEU A 156 -15.88 13.78 -8.30
CA LEU A 156 -14.55 14.37 -8.42
C LEU A 156 -13.82 14.37 -7.08
N TRP A 157 -14.50 14.77 -6.00
CA TRP A 157 -13.99 14.65 -4.64
C TRP A 157 -13.55 13.23 -4.32
N THR A 158 -14.40 12.26 -4.64
CA THR A 158 -14.13 10.84 -4.39
C THR A 158 -12.92 10.38 -5.19
N THR A 159 -12.81 10.74 -6.47
CA THR A 159 -11.68 10.38 -7.33
C THR A 159 -10.36 10.91 -6.77
N ILE A 160 -10.33 12.17 -6.35
CA ILE A 160 -9.13 12.81 -5.81
C ILE A 160 -8.75 12.20 -4.46
N ILE A 161 -9.71 12.09 -3.53
CA ILE A 161 -9.44 11.55 -2.19
C ILE A 161 -8.98 10.10 -2.30
N LEU A 162 -9.71 9.25 -3.03
CA LEU A 162 -9.35 7.84 -3.20
C LEU A 162 -8.03 7.67 -3.97
N GLY A 163 -7.75 8.53 -4.94
CA GLY A 163 -6.45 8.58 -5.61
C GLY A 163 -5.31 8.78 -4.62
N PHE A 164 -5.45 9.75 -3.71
CA PHE A 164 -4.45 9.96 -2.65
C PHE A 164 -4.37 8.82 -1.63
N THR A 165 -5.50 8.21 -1.24
CA THR A 165 -5.50 7.10 -0.27
C THR A 165 -4.82 5.84 -0.80
N LEU A 166 -4.71 5.67 -2.11
CA LEU A 166 -3.93 4.58 -2.73
C LEU A 166 -2.49 4.99 -3.04
N MET A 167 -2.30 6.20 -3.58
CA MET A 167 -0.98 6.70 -3.97
C MET A 167 -0.03 6.83 -2.77
N ILE A 168 -0.50 7.37 -1.63
CA ILE A 168 0.35 7.59 -0.46
C ILE A 168 0.90 6.26 0.09
N PRO A 169 0.08 5.24 0.38
CA PRO A 169 0.61 3.92 0.74
C PRO A 169 1.56 3.34 -0.29
N ARG A 170 1.33 3.53 -1.61
CA ARG A 170 2.26 3.05 -2.62
C ARG A 170 3.62 3.75 -2.51
N ILE A 171 3.65 5.06 -2.33
CA ILE A 171 4.90 5.81 -2.11
C ILE A 171 5.59 5.31 -0.83
N CYS A 172 4.86 5.19 0.27
CA CYS A 172 5.40 4.68 1.54
C CYS A 172 5.99 3.27 1.39
N TRP A 173 5.33 2.39 0.62
CA TRP A 173 5.83 1.06 0.33
C TRP A 173 7.13 1.12 -0.48
N HIS A 174 7.22 1.93 -1.53
CA HIS A 174 8.46 2.07 -2.32
C HIS A 174 9.61 2.65 -1.50
N LEU A 175 9.33 3.57 -0.58
CA LEU A 175 10.31 4.12 0.36
C LEU A 175 10.71 3.15 1.48
N GLY A 176 10.11 1.96 1.55
CA GLY A 176 10.43 0.95 2.56
C GLY A 176 9.95 1.29 3.98
N ILE A 177 8.94 2.17 4.09
CA ILE A 177 8.33 2.57 5.36
C ILE A 177 7.44 1.44 5.88
N GLY A 178 7.63 1.02 7.13
CA GLY A 178 6.73 0.05 7.78
C GLY A 178 6.73 -1.36 7.18
N ARG A 179 7.79 -1.77 6.46
CA ARG A 179 7.95 -3.12 5.89
C ARG A 179 9.38 -3.64 5.95
N TYR A 180 9.55 -4.93 5.69
CA TYR A 180 10.84 -5.54 5.40
C TYR A 180 11.38 -5.03 4.06
N VAL A 181 12.70 -4.77 3.99
CA VAL A 181 13.42 -4.42 2.76
C VAL A 181 14.66 -5.30 2.73
N ASP A 182 14.81 -6.15 1.72
CA ASP A 182 15.87 -7.17 1.68
C ASP A 182 17.27 -6.52 1.63
N SER A 183 17.45 -5.47 0.83
CA SER A 183 18.73 -4.74 0.75
C SER A 183 19.16 -4.07 2.06
N ARG A 184 18.20 -3.67 2.90
CA ARG A 184 18.45 -3.02 4.21
C ARG A 184 18.58 -4.04 5.33
N ASN A 185 17.74 -5.07 5.33
CA ASN A 185 17.54 -5.97 6.46
C ASN A 185 18.19 -7.35 6.27
N GLY A 186 18.61 -7.71 5.05
CA GLY A 186 19.20 -9.01 4.72
C GLY A 186 20.57 -9.22 5.38
N SER A 187 21.42 -8.19 5.43
CA SER A 187 22.77 -8.26 6.00
C SER A 187 22.77 -8.60 7.49
N PHE A 188 21.84 -8.04 8.27
CA PHE A 188 21.72 -8.33 9.71
C PHE A 188 21.37 -9.79 10.01
N ARG A 189 20.73 -10.50 9.07
CA ARG A 189 20.38 -11.92 9.22
C ARG A 189 21.59 -12.83 8.99
N GLY A 190 22.53 -12.42 8.12
CA GLY A 190 23.79 -13.15 7.93
C GLY A 190 24.67 -13.10 9.18
N ASP A 191 24.83 -11.91 9.77
CA ASP A 191 25.71 -11.70 10.92
C ASP A 191 25.22 -12.40 12.19
N SER A 192 23.91 -12.43 12.41
CA SER A 192 23.29 -13.10 13.57
C SER A 192 23.38 -14.63 13.49
N VAL A 193 23.24 -15.20 12.29
CA VAL A 193 23.41 -16.65 12.08
C VAL A 193 24.87 -17.07 12.25
N SER A 194 25.82 -16.29 11.75
CA SER A 194 27.25 -16.58 11.92
C SER A 194 27.67 -16.54 13.40
N LYS A 195 27.26 -15.50 14.14
CA LYS A 195 27.54 -15.39 15.58
C LYS A 195 26.96 -16.53 16.41
N SER A 196 25.76 -17.00 16.06
CA SER A 196 25.14 -18.13 16.75
C SER A 196 25.91 -19.43 16.49
N LYS A 197 26.43 -19.65 15.28
CA LYS A 197 27.23 -20.85 14.97
C LYS A 197 28.54 -20.88 15.74
N GLU A 198 29.21 -19.74 15.89
CA GLU A 198 30.43 -19.63 16.70
C GLU A 198 30.16 -19.94 18.18
N LEU A 199 29.04 -19.48 18.72
CA LEU A 199 28.65 -19.69 20.13
C LEU A 199 28.30 -21.14 20.48
N PHE A 200 27.93 -21.97 19.50
CA PHE A 200 27.65 -23.40 19.69
C PHE A 200 28.84 -24.30 19.34
N GLN A 201 29.96 -23.74 18.89
CA GLN A 201 31.17 -24.46 18.50
C GLN A 201 32.37 -24.25 19.45
N GLY A 202 32.22 -23.42 20.48
CA GLY A 202 33.22 -23.22 21.56
C GLY A 202 32.70 -23.74 22.90
#